data_AF-A0A2H6N3A8-F1
#
_entry.id   AF-A0A2H6N3A8-F1
#
_cell.length_a   1.000
_cell.length_b   1.000
_cell.length_c   1.000
_cell.angle_alpha   90.00
_cell.angle_beta   90.00
_cell.angle_gamma   90.00
#
_symmetry.space_group_name_H-M   'P 1'
#
loop_
_entity.id
_entity.type
_entity.pdbx_description
1 polymer ?
#
loop_
_entity_poly.entity_id
_entity_poly.type
_entity_poly.pdbx_seq_one_letter_code
_entity_poly.pdbx_strand_id
1 'polypeptide(L)'
;DLLYAMCDRSNAQQIVAEMLNYLETADYSIREEIVLKVAILAEKYAVDYTWYVDTILNLIRIAGDYVSEEVWYRVIQIVINRDDVQGYAAKTVFEALQAPACHENLVKVGGYILGEFGNLIAGDPRSSPLIQFNLLHSKFHLCSVPTRALLLSTYIKFVNLFPEIKTTVQDVLRSDSQLKNADVELQQRAVEYLRLSTIASTDILATVL
;
A
#
# COMPACT_ATOMS: atom_id res chain seq x y z
N ASP A 1 4.52 28.91 -3.78
CA ASP A 1 5.98 28.97 -4.01
C ASP A 1 6.80 29.51 -2.86
N LEU A 2 6.45 30.65 -2.26
CA LEU A 2 7.26 31.26 -1.21
C LEU A 2 7.49 30.33 0.00
N LEU A 3 6.42 29.66 0.51
CA LEU A 3 6.54 28.70 1.61
C LEU A 3 7.46 27.51 1.26
N TYR A 4 7.36 27.00 0.03
CA TYR A 4 8.25 25.92 -0.44
C TYR A 4 9.72 26.37 -0.48
N ALA A 5 9.99 27.59 -0.95
CA ALA A 5 11.34 28.13 -1.06
C ALA A 5 11.97 28.47 0.30
N MET A 6 11.16 28.87 1.29
CA MET A 6 11.62 29.20 2.65
C MET A 6 11.63 27.99 3.60
N CYS A 7 11.25 26.81 3.12
CA CYS A 7 11.17 25.62 3.93
C CYS A 7 12.57 25.09 4.29
N ASP A 8 12.80 24.87 5.58
CA ASP A 8 13.98 24.24 6.15
C ASP A 8 13.58 23.20 7.21
N ARG A 9 14.57 22.59 7.89
CA ARG A 9 14.32 21.56 8.90
C ARG A 9 13.53 22.05 10.12
N SER A 10 13.57 23.35 10.42
CA SER A 10 12.91 23.91 11.61
C SER A 10 11.42 24.15 11.41
N ASN A 11 10.98 24.37 10.17
CA ASN A 11 9.60 24.74 9.84
C ASN A 11 8.88 23.73 8.91
N ALA A 12 9.56 22.68 8.44
CA ALA A 12 9.00 21.72 7.49
C ALA A 12 7.66 21.11 7.92
N GLN A 13 7.52 20.68 9.17
CA GLN A 13 6.27 20.09 9.66
C GLN A 13 5.10 21.07 9.59
N GLN A 14 5.33 22.32 9.98
CA GLN A 14 4.32 23.37 9.93
C GLN A 14 3.94 23.70 8.48
N ILE A 15 4.93 23.87 7.61
CA ILE A 15 4.70 24.21 6.20
C ILE A 15 3.94 23.08 5.49
N VAL A 16 4.34 21.83 5.69
CA VAL A 16 3.65 20.67 5.12
C VAL A 16 2.20 20.59 5.60
N ALA A 17 1.95 20.82 6.90
CA ALA A 17 0.58 20.83 7.44
C ALA A 17 -0.28 21.92 6.78
N GLU A 18 0.23 23.14 6.64
CA GLU A 18 -0.48 24.23 5.95
C GLU A 18 -0.72 23.91 4.47
N MET A 19 0.24 23.30 3.78
CA MET A 19 0.09 22.88 2.39
C MET A 19 -0.96 21.78 2.23
N LEU A 20 -1.02 20.81 3.14
CA LEU A 20 -2.06 19.77 3.17
C LEU A 20 -3.45 20.36 3.43
N ASN A 21 -3.57 21.30 4.37
CA ASN A 21 -4.83 22.00 4.64
C ASN A 21 -5.30 22.80 3.42
N TYR A 22 -4.38 23.52 2.76
CA TYR A 22 -4.71 24.26 1.55
C TYR A 22 -5.16 23.34 0.41
N LEU A 23 -4.51 22.18 0.25
CA LEU A 23 -4.80 21.20 -0.80
C LEU A 23 -6.25 20.72 -0.81
N GLU A 24 -6.91 20.64 0.35
CA GLU A 24 -8.31 20.22 0.45
C GLU A 24 -9.26 21.17 -0.33
N THR A 25 -8.95 22.47 -0.33
CA THR A 25 -9.74 23.53 -0.98
C THR A 25 -9.13 24.07 -2.27
N ALA A 26 -7.93 23.61 -2.63
CA ALA A 26 -7.20 24.11 -3.79
C ALA A 26 -7.87 23.72 -5.12
N ASP A 27 -7.71 24.59 -6.12
CA ASP A 27 -8.17 24.37 -7.50
C ASP A 27 -7.48 23.15 -8.12
N TYR A 28 -8.22 22.38 -8.93
CA TYR A 28 -7.71 21.15 -9.54
C TYR A 28 -6.44 21.33 -10.38
N SER A 29 -6.25 22.49 -11.01
CA SER A 29 -5.10 22.79 -11.87
C SER A 29 -3.77 22.88 -11.11
N ILE A 30 -3.80 23.15 -9.81
CA ILE A 30 -2.58 23.33 -8.98
C ILE A 30 -2.32 22.17 -8.02
N ARG A 31 -3.27 21.22 -7.90
CA ARG A 31 -3.16 20.11 -6.94
C ARG A 31 -1.95 19.21 -7.22
N GLU A 32 -1.70 18.87 -8.47
CA GLU A 32 -0.56 18.03 -8.87
C GLU A 32 0.78 18.66 -8.45
N GLU A 33 0.94 19.97 -8.68
CA GLU A 33 2.14 20.70 -8.29
C GLU A 33 2.31 20.77 -6.77
N ILE A 34 1.23 20.99 -6.02
CA ILE A 34 1.26 21.01 -4.55
C ILE A 34 1.60 19.62 -4.01
N VAL A 35 1.01 18.56 -4.55
CA VAL A 35 1.27 17.16 -4.16
C VAL A 35 2.75 16.84 -4.32
N LEU A 36 3.33 17.16 -5.47
CA LEU A 36 4.76 16.92 -5.72
C LEU A 36 5.63 17.71 -4.73
N LYS A 37 5.32 18.98 -4.48
CA LYS A 37 6.07 19.81 -3.52
C LYS A 37 5.98 19.26 -2.10
N VAL A 38 4.79 18.85 -1.64
CA VAL A 38 4.63 18.23 -0.31
C VAL A 38 5.47 16.95 -0.21
N ALA A 39 5.43 16.08 -1.22
CA ALA A 39 6.21 14.85 -1.23
C ALA A 39 7.73 15.12 -1.14
N ILE A 40 8.24 16.10 -1.91
CA ILE A 40 9.65 16.49 -1.90
C ILE A 40 10.05 17.07 -0.54
N LEU A 41 9.25 17.97 0.03
CA LEU A 41 9.55 18.58 1.34
C LEU A 41 9.54 17.53 2.46
N ALA A 42 8.55 16.63 2.44
CA ALA A 42 8.43 15.54 3.39
C ALA A 42 9.66 14.64 3.36
N GLU A 43 10.09 14.18 2.19
CA GLU A 43 11.27 13.33 2.07
C GLU A 43 12.57 14.08 2.46
N LYS A 44 12.73 15.32 2.01
CA LYS A 44 13.96 16.09 2.19
C LYS A 44 14.22 16.47 3.66
N TYR A 45 13.15 16.75 4.40
CA TYR A 45 13.25 17.30 5.75
C TYR A 45 12.77 16.36 6.86
N ALA A 46 12.36 15.13 6.52
CA ALA A 46 12.05 14.11 7.53
C ALA A 46 13.26 13.83 8.43
N VAL A 47 13.09 14.08 9.72
CA VAL A 47 13.99 13.60 10.79
C VAL A 47 13.44 12.29 11.37
N ASP A 48 12.12 12.21 11.46
CA ASP A 48 11.36 11.03 11.86
C ASP A 48 10.58 10.52 10.64
N TYR A 49 10.82 9.27 10.25
CA TYR A 49 10.18 8.67 9.08
C TYR A 49 8.74 8.20 9.36
N THR A 50 8.30 8.14 10.61
CA THR A 50 6.86 7.94 10.92
C THR A 50 6.04 9.14 10.43
N TRP A 51 6.54 10.36 10.66
CA TRP A 51 5.95 11.59 10.11
C TRP A 51 5.94 11.61 8.58
N TYR A 52 6.99 11.10 7.93
CA TYR A 52 7.01 10.96 6.48
C TYR A 52 5.89 10.05 5.98
N VAL A 53 5.73 8.86 6.59
CA VAL A 53 4.67 7.91 6.25
C VAL A 53 3.30 8.54 6.42
N ASP A 54 3.04 9.20 7.55
CA ASP A 54 1.76 9.88 7.80
C ASP A 54 1.47 10.96 6.77
N THR A 55 2.49 11.74 6.43
CA THR A 55 2.37 12.81 5.43
C THR A 55 1.97 12.26 4.07
N ILE A 56 2.66 11.21 3.59
CA ILE A 56 2.37 10.63 2.27
C ILE A 56 1.01 9.91 2.26
N LEU A 57 0.65 9.18 3.32
CA LEU A 57 -0.66 8.52 3.39
C LEU A 57 -1.80 9.55 3.45
N ASN A 58 -1.63 10.65 4.17
CA ASN A 58 -2.59 11.74 4.18
C ASN A 58 -2.68 12.44 2.81
N LEU A 59 -1.56 12.60 2.12
CA LEU A 59 -1.52 13.15 0.77
C LEU A 59 -2.31 12.29 -0.22
N ILE A 60 -2.13 10.96 -0.17
CA ILE A 60 -2.90 9.99 -0.97
C ILE A 60 -4.39 10.03 -0.63
N ARG A 61 -4.73 10.21 0.66
CA ARG A 61 -6.12 10.30 1.12
C ARG A 61 -6.82 11.55 0.58
N ILE A 62 -6.14 12.70 0.59
CA ILE A 62 -6.73 14.00 0.21
C ILE A 62 -6.78 14.19 -1.30
N ALA A 63 -5.69 13.83 -2.00
CA ALA A 63 -5.49 14.17 -3.40
C ALA A 63 -4.98 12.98 -4.22
N GLY A 64 -5.45 11.78 -3.93
CA GLY A 64 -4.97 10.54 -4.55
C GLY A 64 -4.93 10.54 -6.08
N ASP A 65 -5.90 11.19 -6.75
CA ASP A 65 -5.96 11.31 -8.21
C ASP A 65 -4.78 12.11 -8.80
N TYR A 66 -4.17 12.97 -8.00
CA TYR A 66 -3.05 13.86 -8.36
C TYR A 66 -1.69 13.31 -7.88
N VAL A 67 -1.69 12.15 -7.23
CA VAL A 67 -0.47 11.50 -6.76
C VAL A 67 0.08 10.63 -7.88
N SER A 68 1.21 11.06 -8.44
CA SER A 68 1.92 10.32 -9.49
C SER A 68 2.48 9.00 -9.00
N GLU A 69 2.83 8.11 -9.95
CA GLU A 69 3.37 6.81 -9.56
C GLU A 69 4.69 6.89 -8.80
N GLU A 70 5.52 7.86 -9.15
CA GLU A 70 6.82 8.09 -8.51
C GLU A 70 6.68 8.31 -7.00
N VAL A 71 5.64 9.02 -6.56
CA VAL A 71 5.42 9.31 -5.13
C VAL A 71 5.10 8.04 -4.36
N TRP A 72 4.20 7.20 -4.88
CA TRP A 72 3.80 5.99 -4.15
C TRP A 72 4.83 4.85 -4.28
N TYR A 73 5.60 4.80 -5.37
CA TYR A 73 6.79 3.94 -5.44
C TYR A 73 7.83 4.37 -4.40
N ARG A 74 8.02 5.67 -4.21
CA ARG A 74 9.03 6.20 -3.30
C ARG A 74 8.74 5.89 -1.83
N VAL A 75 7.50 6.00 -1.39
CA VAL A 75 7.13 5.62 -0.01
C VAL A 75 7.37 4.14 0.26
N ILE A 76 7.06 3.25 -0.71
CA ILE A 76 7.36 1.82 -0.59
C ILE A 76 8.87 1.60 -0.45
N GLN A 77 9.68 2.22 -1.32
CA GLN A 77 11.14 2.11 -1.25
C GLN A 77 11.69 2.58 0.11
N ILE A 78 11.19 3.68 0.65
CA ILE A 78 11.65 4.21 1.93
C ILE A 78 11.29 3.24 3.07
N VAL A 79 10.06 2.75 3.11
CA VAL A 79 9.60 1.81 4.15
C VAL A 79 10.38 0.49 4.10
N ILE A 80 10.66 -0.06 2.91
CA ILE A 80 11.48 -1.27 2.77
C ILE A 80 12.89 -1.06 3.33
N ASN A 81 13.50 0.11 3.07
CA ASN A 81 14.88 0.40 3.47
C ASN A 81 15.02 0.92 4.92
N ARG A 82 13.93 0.95 5.71
CA ARG A 82 13.89 1.50 7.06
C ARG A 82 13.09 0.59 7.99
N ASP A 83 13.80 -0.35 8.61
CA ASP A 83 13.21 -1.35 9.51
C ASP A 83 12.45 -0.73 10.70
N ASP A 84 12.90 0.44 11.15
CA ASP A 84 12.31 1.17 12.28
C ASP A 84 10.89 1.68 12.03
N VAL A 85 10.47 1.83 10.76
CA VAL A 85 9.12 2.31 10.41
C VAL A 85 8.20 1.26 9.82
N GLN A 86 8.67 0.06 9.50
CA GLN A 86 7.88 -0.98 8.84
C GLN A 86 6.61 -1.36 9.64
N GLY A 87 6.76 -1.62 10.94
CA GLY A 87 5.63 -1.95 11.81
C GLY A 87 4.62 -0.81 11.95
N TYR A 88 5.11 0.43 12.03
CA TYR A 88 4.26 1.63 12.04
C TYR A 88 3.50 1.77 10.73
N ALA A 89 4.19 1.70 9.59
CA ALA A 89 3.60 1.82 8.27
C ALA A 89 2.52 0.74 8.00
N ALA A 90 2.79 -0.51 8.40
CA ALA A 90 1.82 -1.60 8.30
C ALA A 90 0.55 -1.31 9.10
N LYS A 91 0.69 -0.83 10.34
CA LYS A 91 -0.46 -0.46 11.18
C LYS A 91 -1.24 0.72 10.60
N THR A 92 -0.56 1.81 10.26
CA THR A 92 -1.20 3.04 9.77
C THR A 92 -1.93 2.79 8.45
N VAL A 93 -1.34 2.02 7.53
CA VAL A 93 -2.00 1.70 6.25
C VAL A 93 -3.17 0.74 6.44
N PHE A 94 -3.06 -0.23 7.36
CA PHE A 94 -4.18 -1.11 7.70
C PHE A 94 -5.38 -0.32 8.25
N GLU A 95 -5.14 0.61 9.17
CA GLU A 95 -6.19 1.48 9.71
C GLU A 95 -6.79 2.38 8.63
N ALA A 96 -5.96 2.98 7.77
CA ALA A 96 -6.42 3.83 6.67
C ALA A 96 -7.28 3.07 5.64
N LEU A 97 -6.97 1.80 5.37
CA LEU A 97 -7.74 0.95 4.44
C LEU A 97 -9.14 0.59 4.95
N GLN A 98 -9.38 0.67 6.27
CA GLN A 98 -10.71 0.41 6.85
C GLN A 98 -11.74 1.48 6.47
N ALA A 99 -11.31 2.64 5.99
CA ALA A 99 -12.22 3.66 5.47
C ALA A 99 -13.05 3.09 4.29
N PRO A 100 -14.38 3.29 4.29
CA PRO A 100 -15.24 2.82 3.19
C PRO A 100 -14.80 3.42 1.85
N ALA A 101 -14.53 4.73 1.85
CA ALA A 101 -13.94 5.45 0.73
C ALA A 101 -12.41 5.48 0.88
N CYS A 102 -11.72 4.70 0.04
CA CYS A 102 -10.27 4.70 -0.06
C CYS A 102 -9.87 4.86 -1.52
N HIS A 103 -8.94 5.77 -1.79
CA HIS A 103 -8.39 5.96 -3.14
C HIS A 103 -7.57 4.73 -3.57
N GLU A 104 -7.55 4.42 -4.86
CA GLU A 104 -6.88 3.21 -5.37
C GLU A 104 -5.37 3.19 -5.07
N ASN A 105 -4.68 4.33 -5.12
CA ASN A 105 -3.26 4.41 -4.72
C ASN A 105 -3.04 4.00 -3.26
N LEU A 106 -4.01 4.20 -2.37
CA LEU A 106 -3.92 3.70 -0.99
C LEU A 106 -4.01 2.16 -0.95
N VAL A 107 -4.84 1.57 -1.81
CA VAL A 107 -4.94 0.11 -1.96
C VAL A 107 -3.65 -0.48 -2.51
N LYS A 108 -2.99 0.19 -3.47
CA LYS A 108 -1.67 -0.23 -3.99
C LYS A 108 -0.61 -0.21 -2.89
N VAL A 109 -0.46 0.92 -2.19
CA VAL A 109 0.52 1.08 -1.11
C VAL A 109 0.24 0.11 0.02
N GLY A 110 -1.02 0.01 0.46
CA GLY A 110 -1.42 -0.88 1.54
C GLY A 110 -1.30 -2.36 1.20
N GLY A 111 -1.69 -2.77 0.00
CA GLY A 111 -1.48 -4.14 -0.47
C GLY A 111 0.00 -4.53 -0.43
N TYR A 112 0.87 -3.66 -0.96
CA TYR A 112 2.30 -3.92 -0.96
C TYR A 112 2.89 -3.98 0.45
N ILE A 113 2.63 -2.96 1.28
CA ILE A 113 3.17 -2.88 2.65
C ILE A 113 2.67 -4.05 3.51
N LEU A 114 1.38 -4.41 3.43
CA LEU A 114 0.88 -5.55 4.19
C LEU A 114 1.44 -6.86 3.67
N GLY A 115 1.65 -7.01 2.36
CA GLY A 115 2.30 -8.18 1.78
C GLY A 115 3.71 -8.43 2.27
N GLU A 116 4.48 -7.37 2.56
CA GLU A 116 5.84 -7.46 3.11
C GLU A 116 5.86 -7.54 4.64
N PHE A 117 5.06 -6.70 5.31
CA PHE A 117 5.22 -6.39 6.74
C PHE A 117 3.95 -6.65 7.56
N GLY A 118 2.90 -7.22 6.98
CA GLY A 118 1.65 -7.53 7.67
C GLY A 118 1.80 -8.53 8.81
N ASN A 119 2.88 -9.34 8.79
CA ASN A 119 3.27 -10.24 9.87
C ASN A 119 3.60 -9.49 11.16
N LEU A 120 4.10 -8.25 11.08
CA LEU A 120 4.45 -7.43 12.25
C LEU A 120 3.21 -6.98 13.05
N ILE A 121 2.04 -6.93 12.41
CA ILE A 121 0.77 -6.53 13.05
C ILE A 121 -0.20 -7.71 13.21
N ALA A 122 0.13 -8.90 12.71
CA ALA A 122 -0.74 -10.08 12.74
C ALA A 122 -1.02 -10.63 14.15
N GLY A 123 -0.20 -10.25 15.14
CA GLY A 123 -0.37 -10.66 16.54
C GLY A 123 -1.53 -9.97 17.27
N ASP A 124 -2.02 -8.83 16.78
CA ASP A 124 -3.23 -8.18 17.32
C ASP A 124 -4.48 -8.83 16.70
N PRO A 125 -5.44 -9.32 17.52
CA PRO A 125 -6.69 -9.91 17.02
C PRO A 125 -7.47 -9.01 16.04
N ARG A 126 -7.33 -7.68 16.13
CA ARG A 126 -7.99 -6.70 15.25
C ARG A 126 -7.38 -6.65 13.85
N SER A 127 -6.14 -7.11 13.70
CA SER A 127 -5.39 -7.16 12.44
C SER A 127 -4.86 -8.56 12.16
N SER A 128 -5.61 -9.59 12.57
CA SER A 128 -5.26 -10.98 12.25
C SER A 128 -5.12 -11.21 10.74
N PRO A 129 -4.35 -12.22 10.29
CA PRO A 129 -4.13 -12.48 8.87
C PRO A 129 -5.41 -12.57 8.03
N LEU A 130 -6.46 -13.20 8.59
CA LEU A 130 -7.76 -13.31 7.92
C LEU A 130 -8.45 -11.95 7.77
N ILE A 131 -8.35 -11.07 8.77
CA ILE A 131 -8.91 -9.71 8.69
C ILE A 131 -8.14 -8.88 7.66
N GLN A 132 -6.80 -8.95 7.66
CA GLN A 132 -5.97 -8.27 6.65
C GLN A 132 -6.33 -8.73 5.23
N PHE A 133 -6.44 -10.05 5.01
CA PHE A 133 -6.84 -10.62 3.73
C PHE A 133 -8.24 -10.16 3.31
N ASN A 134 -9.23 -10.28 4.18
CA ASN A 134 -10.62 -9.89 3.88
C ASN A 134 -10.73 -8.39 3.58
N LEU A 135 -9.97 -7.55 4.28
CA LEU A 135 -9.93 -6.11 4.03
C LEU A 135 -9.45 -5.81 2.61
N LEU A 136 -8.31 -6.38 2.20
CA LEU A 136 -7.78 -6.22 0.84
C LEU A 136 -8.74 -6.82 -0.21
N HIS A 137 -9.27 -8.01 0.06
CA HIS A 137 -10.18 -8.70 -0.85
C HIS A 137 -11.49 -7.94 -1.06
N SER A 138 -12.00 -7.24 -0.04
CA SER A 138 -13.18 -6.38 -0.15
C SER A 138 -13.02 -5.24 -1.16
N LYS A 139 -11.78 -4.78 -1.39
CA LYS A 139 -11.45 -3.71 -2.35
C LYS A 139 -11.08 -4.25 -3.73
N PHE A 140 -10.62 -5.51 -3.81
CA PHE A 140 -10.06 -6.14 -5.02
C PHE A 140 -10.91 -5.95 -6.28
N HIS A 141 -12.22 -6.24 -6.21
CA HIS A 141 -13.10 -6.21 -7.39
C HIS A 141 -13.40 -4.80 -7.91
N LEU A 142 -13.14 -3.76 -7.11
CA LEU A 142 -13.39 -2.36 -7.46
C LEU A 142 -12.15 -1.67 -8.02
N CYS A 143 -10.98 -2.31 -7.97
CA CYS A 143 -9.72 -1.73 -8.42
C CYS A 143 -9.40 -2.08 -9.88
N SER A 144 -8.53 -1.27 -10.49
CA SER A 144 -8.01 -1.53 -11.83
C SER A 144 -7.20 -2.83 -11.93
N VAL A 145 -6.91 -3.25 -13.17
CA VAL A 145 -6.08 -4.44 -13.45
C VAL A 145 -4.70 -4.38 -12.75
N PRO A 146 -3.89 -3.30 -12.86
CA PRO A 146 -2.60 -3.22 -12.17
C PRO A 146 -2.69 -3.44 -10.65
N THR A 147 -3.70 -2.86 -10.00
CA THR A 147 -3.89 -3.01 -8.56
C THR A 147 -4.31 -4.42 -8.19
N ARG A 148 -5.21 -5.04 -8.98
CA ARG A 148 -5.57 -6.45 -8.79
C ARG A 148 -4.36 -7.37 -8.97
N ALA A 149 -3.50 -7.11 -9.95
CA ALA A 149 -2.27 -7.88 -10.16
C ALA A 149 -1.32 -7.78 -8.96
N LEU A 150 -1.14 -6.56 -8.40
CA LEU A 150 -0.38 -6.32 -7.17
C LEU A 150 -0.97 -7.07 -5.98
N LEU A 151 -2.29 -7.04 -5.81
CA LEU A 151 -2.99 -7.76 -4.74
C LEU A 151 -2.85 -9.28 -4.87
N LEU A 152 -2.85 -9.84 -6.08
CA LEU A 152 -2.56 -11.27 -6.27
C LEU A 152 -1.15 -11.64 -5.77
N SER A 153 -0.16 -10.79 -5.99
CA SER A 153 1.19 -10.98 -5.44
C SER A 153 1.21 -10.85 -3.92
N THR A 154 0.36 -9.99 -3.35
CA THR A 154 0.16 -9.86 -1.91
C THR A 154 -0.44 -11.15 -1.33
N TYR A 155 -1.43 -11.73 -2.02
CA TYR A 155 -2.09 -12.96 -1.57
C TYR A 155 -1.15 -14.16 -1.52
N ILE A 156 -0.27 -14.32 -2.51
CA ILE A 156 0.69 -15.42 -2.47
C ILE A 156 1.74 -15.25 -1.37
N LYS A 157 2.12 -14.00 -1.05
CA LYS A 157 2.96 -13.71 0.14
C LYS A 157 2.23 -14.06 1.43
N PHE A 158 0.93 -13.75 1.53
CA PHE A 158 0.11 -14.17 2.67
C PHE A 158 0.05 -15.69 2.84
N VAL A 159 0.02 -16.45 1.75
CA VAL A 159 0.10 -17.93 1.83
C VAL A 159 1.43 -18.39 2.43
N ASN A 160 2.53 -17.70 2.14
CA ASN A 160 3.85 -18.00 2.70
C ASN A 160 3.95 -17.61 4.18
N LEU A 161 3.49 -16.39 4.51
CA LEU A 161 3.57 -15.82 5.85
C LEU A 161 2.59 -16.45 6.85
N PHE A 162 1.41 -16.86 6.39
CA PHE A 162 0.28 -17.26 7.24
C PHE A 162 -0.36 -18.56 6.76
N PRO A 163 0.19 -19.73 7.14
CA PRO A 163 -0.35 -21.03 6.74
C PRO A 163 -1.83 -21.24 7.09
N GLU A 164 -2.33 -20.58 8.15
CA GLU A 164 -3.71 -20.67 8.63
C GLU A 164 -4.77 -20.10 7.67
N ILE A 165 -4.40 -19.16 6.79
CA ILE A 165 -5.32 -18.59 5.78
C ILE A 165 -5.08 -19.16 4.37
N LYS A 166 -4.13 -20.07 4.22
CA LYS A 166 -3.74 -20.64 2.93
C LYS A 166 -4.92 -21.18 2.14
N THR A 167 -5.81 -21.94 2.78
CA THR A 167 -6.98 -22.54 2.13
C THR A 167 -7.93 -21.47 1.58
N THR A 168 -8.24 -20.44 2.38
CA THR A 168 -9.08 -19.31 1.97
C THR A 168 -8.50 -18.58 0.77
N VAL A 169 -7.20 -18.30 0.78
CA VAL A 169 -6.52 -17.65 -0.35
C VAL A 169 -6.54 -18.55 -1.60
N GLN A 170 -6.27 -19.85 -1.44
CA GLN A 170 -6.30 -20.80 -2.55
C GLN A 170 -7.67 -20.92 -3.19
N ASP A 171 -8.76 -20.85 -2.41
CA ASP A 171 -10.11 -20.90 -2.94
C ASP A 171 -10.43 -19.65 -3.79
N VAL A 172 -9.94 -18.48 -3.38
CA VAL A 172 -10.04 -17.25 -4.20
C VAL A 172 -9.21 -17.38 -5.49
N LEU A 173 -7.96 -17.85 -5.41
CA LEU A 173 -7.12 -18.06 -6.59
C LEU A 173 -7.70 -19.12 -7.55
N ARG A 174 -8.39 -20.13 -7.01
CA ARG A 174 -9.06 -21.20 -7.78
C ARG A 174 -10.38 -20.77 -8.39
N SER A 175 -10.92 -19.61 -8.01
CA SER A 175 -12.22 -19.18 -8.51
C SER A 175 -12.19 -18.99 -10.04
N ASP A 176 -13.32 -19.27 -10.70
CA ASP A 176 -13.45 -19.08 -12.14
C ASP A 176 -13.18 -17.63 -12.56
N SER A 177 -13.49 -16.67 -11.70
CA SER A 177 -13.25 -15.24 -11.96
C SER A 177 -11.76 -14.88 -12.03
N GLN A 178 -10.89 -15.71 -11.45
CA GLN A 178 -9.43 -15.56 -11.48
C GLN A 178 -8.81 -16.46 -12.56
N LEU A 179 -9.15 -17.75 -12.60
CA LEU A 179 -8.56 -18.70 -13.55
C LEU A 179 -8.99 -18.50 -15.00
N LYS A 180 -10.18 -17.93 -15.23
CA LYS A 180 -10.72 -17.62 -16.56
C LYS A 180 -10.82 -16.11 -16.77
N ASN A 181 -9.97 -15.33 -16.10
CA ASN A 181 -9.96 -13.89 -16.28
C ASN A 181 -9.63 -13.55 -17.74
N ALA A 182 -10.30 -12.54 -18.30
CA ALA A 182 -10.05 -12.09 -19.66
C ALA A 182 -8.72 -11.34 -19.79
N ASP A 183 -8.23 -10.77 -18.68
CA ASP A 183 -6.93 -10.13 -18.62
C ASP A 183 -5.82 -11.17 -18.40
N VAL A 184 -4.86 -11.18 -19.32
CA VAL A 184 -3.78 -12.19 -19.37
C VAL A 184 -2.87 -12.09 -18.14
N GLU A 185 -2.59 -10.89 -17.64
CA GLU A 185 -1.71 -10.69 -16.48
C GLU A 185 -2.38 -11.24 -15.21
N LEU A 186 -3.67 -10.96 -15.02
CA LEU A 186 -4.43 -11.50 -13.89
C LEU A 186 -4.56 -13.02 -13.96
N GLN A 187 -4.85 -13.56 -15.14
CA GLN A 187 -4.95 -15.00 -15.34
C GLN A 187 -3.63 -15.71 -15.07
N GLN A 188 -2.53 -15.20 -15.63
CA GLN A 188 -1.19 -15.78 -15.46
C GLN A 188 -0.81 -15.83 -13.97
N ARG A 189 -0.92 -14.70 -13.26
CA ARG A 189 -0.62 -14.65 -11.82
C ARG A 189 -1.48 -15.60 -11.01
N ALA A 190 -2.79 -15.63 -11.27
CA ALA A 190 -3.70 -16.51 -10.54
C ALA A 190 -3.33 -18.00 -10.72
N VAL A 191 -3.03 -18.42 -11.96
CA VAL A 191 -2.62 -19.78 -12.28
C VAL A 191 -1.28 -20.11 -11.63
N GLU A 192 -0.25 -19.28 -11.81
CA GLU A 192 1.08 -19.51 -11.26
C GLU A 192 1.06 -19.58 -9.74
N TYR A 193 0.41 -18.63 -9.07
CA TYR A 193 0.34 -18.59 -7.60
C TYR A 193 -0.48 -19.75 -7.02
N LEU A 194 -1.56 -20.17 -7.69
CA LEU A 194 -2.30 -21.36 -7.27
C LEU A 194 -1.44 -22.62 -7.40
N ARG A 195 -0.71 -22.78 -8.50
CA ARG A 195 0.17 -23.94 -8.71
C ARG A 195 1.32 -23.94 -7.73
N LEU A 196 1.96 -22.78 -7.52
CA LEU A 196 3.04 -22.60 -6.58
C LEU A 196 2.60 -22.97 -5.15
N SER A 197 1.47 -22.42 -4.68
CA SER A 197 0.95 -22.74 -3.34
C SER A 197 0.53 -24.19 -3.13
N THR A 198 0.25 -24.93 -4.20
CA THR A 198 -0.18 -26.33 -4.15
C THR A 198 1.00 -27.31 -4.23
N ILE A 199 2.01 -27.00 -5.04
CA ILE A 199 3.08 -27.95 -5.42
C ILE A 199 4.38 -27.67 -4.68
N ALA A 200 4.72 -26.40 -4.44
CA ALA A 200 5.99 -26.05 -3.82
C ALA A 200 6.00 -26.47 -2.35
N SER A 201 7.14 -27.03 -1.92
CA SER A 201 7.39 -27.26 -0.51
C SER A 201 7.47 -25.92 0.23
N THR A 202 7.23 -25.94 1.54
CA THR A 202 7.33 -24.75 2.39
C THR A 202 8.71 -24.08 2.26
N ASP A 203 9.78 -24.87 2.15
CA ASP A 203 11.15 -24.34 1.98
C ASP A 203 11.34 -23.61 0.64
N ILE A 204 10.74 -24.14 -0.45
CA ILE A 204 10.79 -23.49 -1.76
C ILE A 204 9.97 -22.21 -1.74
N LEU A 205 8.78 -22.22 -1.13
CA LEU A 205 7.95 -21.03 -0.97
C LEU A 205 8.70 -19.93 -0.20
N ALA A 206 9.31 -20.26 0.92
CA ALA A 206 10.05 -19.31 1.75
C ALA A 206 11.32 -18.76 1.09
N THR A 207 11.86 -19.45 0.08
CA THR A 207 13.03 -18.98 -0.68
C THR A 207 12.65 -18.09 -1.86
N VAL A 208 11.47 -18.31 -2.44
CA VAL A 208 11.00 -17.64 -3.66
C VAL A 208 10.17 -16.38 -3.36
N LEU A 209 9.52 -16.33 -2.20
CA LEU A 209 8.58 -15.27 -1.78
C LEU A 209 9.11 -14.52 -0.56
#